data_AF-A0A645H474-F1
#
_entry.id   AF-A0A645H474-F1
#
_cell.length_a   1.000
_cell.length_b   1.000
_cell.length_c   1.000
_cell.angle_alpha   90.00
_cell.angle_beta   90.00
_cell.angle_gamma   90.00
#
_symmetry.space_group_name_H-M   'P 1'
#
loop_
_entity.id
_entity.type
_entity.pdbx_description
1 polymer ?
#
loop_
_entity_poly.entity_id
_entity_poly.type
_entity_poly.pdbx_seq_one_letter_code
_entity_poly.pdbx_strand_id
1 'polypeptide(L)'
;MTLSFDALVKMQLFERCASPAAFEYLANKVFESDLGHAAFLGPIEEEAAQGLPYREPDQSWGGASFYEQWIGLAPRLADIDLRPFIYLSRDKAPTLAHYDELSPAARELLEVALKTDKVSDVLIRSFKDIGEQEADRVLTRLVSRARTENWAPGAIVRCFNLVEAYPGVAPILISALGQAPAVHRSMQFAPLLAGKAWSVELIRDWMADKATPEPVRKYFQVKGKV
;
A
#
# COMPACT_ATOMS: atom_id res chain seq x y z
N MET A 1 -9.44 -7.98 -9.53
CA MET A 1 -9.60 -8.56 -8.18
C MET A 1 -11.10 -8.61 -7.90
N THR A 2 -11.70 -9.80 -7.95
CA THR A 2 -13.12 -9.99 -7.64
C THR A 2 -13.23 -10.30 -6.15
N LEU A 3 -13.85 -9.39 -5.40
CA LEU A 3 -14.08 -9.53 -3.96
C LEU A 3 -15.07 -10.69 -3.74
N SER A 4 -14.69 -11.70 -2.96
CA SER A 4 -15.55 -12.87 -2.70
C SER A 4 -16.72 -12.47 -1.82
N PHE A 5 -17.95 -12.72 -2.30
CA PHE A 5 -19.16 -12.43 -1.54
C PHE A 5 -19.21 -13.24 -0.23
N ASP A 6 -18.84 -14.52 -0.28
CA ASP A 6 -18.89 -15.39 0.91
C ASP A 6 -17.86 -14.95 1.97
N ALA A 7 -16.67 -14.51 1.53
CA ALA A 7 -15.68 -13.94 2.43
C ALA A 7 -16.17 -12.63 3.05
N LEU A 8 -16.89 -11.80 2.28
CA LEU A 8 -17.51 -10.58 2.78
C LEU A 8 -18.55 -10.88 3.84
N VAL A 9 -19.43 -11.86 3.61
CA VAL A 9 -20.45 -12.27 4.58
C VAL A 9 -19.80 -12.79 5.87
N LYS A 10 -18.79 -13.66 5.75
CA LYS A 10 -18.06 -14.20 6.92
C LYS A 10 -17.37 -13.08 7.72
N MET A 11 -16.73 -12.13 7.04
CA MET A 11 -16.11 -10.96 7.68
C MET A 11 -17.13 -10.02 8.33
N GLN A 12 -18.29 -9.80 7.68
CA GLN A 12 -19.35 -8.94 8.22
C GLN A 12 -19.99 -9.54 9.47
N LEU A 13 -20.13 -10.87 9.53
CA LEU A 13 -20.58 -11.57 10.72
C LEU A 13 -19.56 -11.41 11.86
N PHE A 14 -18.27 -11.54 11.57
CA PHE A 14 -17.21 -11.30 12.55
C PHE A 14 -17.28 -9.89 13.11
N GLU A 15 -17.35 -8.88 12.25
CA GLU A 15 -17.42 -7.48 12.65
C GLU A 15 -18.57 -7.18 13.63
N ARG A 16 -19.75 -7.78 13.41
CA ARG A 16 -20.96 -7.50 14.20
C ARG A 16 -21.06 -8.29 15.50
N CYS A 17 -20.43 -9.46 15.55
CA CYS A 17 -20.61 -10.40 16.66
C CYS A 17 -19.34 -10.58 17.51
N ALA A 18 -18.16 -10.31 16.96
CA ALA A 18 -16.91 -10.34 17.71
C ALA A 18 -16.81 -9.15 18.67
N SER A 19 -16.02 -9.32 19.73
CA SER A 19 -15.64 -8.20 20.58
C SER A 19 -14.82 -7.16 19.77
N PRO A 20 -14.86 -5.87 20.13
CA PRO A 20 -14.01 -4.87 19.49
C PRO A 20 -12.53 -5.24 19.49
N ALA A 21 -12.03 -5.80 20.61
CA ALA A 21 -10.64 -6.24 20.74
C ALA A 21 -10.29 -7.41 19.81
N ALA A 22 -11.20 -8.37 19.62
CA ALA A 22 -10.99 -9.49 18.69
C ALA A 22 -10.92 -9.01 17.23
N PHE A 23 -11.78 -8.06 16.85
CA PHE A 23 -11.72 -7.41 15.55
C PHE A 23 -10.42 -6.65 15.35
N GLU A 24 -9.98 -5.89 16.36
CA GLU A 24 -8.70 -5.19 16.32
C GLU A 24 -7.52 -6.13 16.19
N TYR A 25 -7.53 -7.27 16.89
CA TYR A 25 -6.50 -8.30 16.75
C TYR A 25 -6.44 -8.85 15.32
N LEU A 26 -7.59 -9.19 14.72
CA LEU A 26 -7.67 -9.66 13.33
C LEU A 26 -7.10 -8.60 12.37
N ALA A 27 -7.55 -7.36 12.50
CA ALA A 27 -7.11 -6.25 11.67
C ALA A 27 -5.60 -6.04 11.77
N ASN A 28 -5.03 -6.05 12.99
CA ASN A 28 -3.58 -5.97 13.22
C ASN A 28 -2.85 -7.03 12.40
N LYS A 29 -3.27 -8.29 12.52
CA LYS A 29 -2.60 -9.40 11.83
C LYS A 29 -2.69 -9.33 10.32
N VAL A 30 -3.79 -8.81 9.79
CA VAL A 30 -3.94 -8.53 8.35
C VAL A 30 -2.98 -7.42 7.93
N PHE A 31 -2.91 -6.31 8.67
CA PHE A 31 -2.07 -5.17 8.29
C PHE A 31 -0.57 -5.39 8.50
N GLU A 32 -0.18 -6.25 9.44
CA GLU A 32 1.21 -6.72 9.61
C GLU A 32 1.69 -7.57 8.42
N SER A 33 0.76 -8.20 7.69
CA SER A 33 1.06 -9.03 6.53
C SER A 33 1.25 -8.18 5.27
N ASP A 34 2.37 -8.35 4.58
CA ASP A 34 2.63 -7.72 3.28
C ASP A 34 1.54 -8.07 2.23
N LEU A 35 1.00 -9.29 2.32
CA LEU A 35 -0.06 -9.79 1.44
C LEU A 35 -1.48 -9.47 1.94
N GLY A 36 -1.62 -8.90 3.14
CA GLY A 36 -2.94 -8.66 3.74
C GLY A 36 -3.62 -9.94 4.25
N HIS A 37 -2.84 -10.99 4.53
CA HIS A 37 -3.35 -12.31 4.90
C HIS A 37 -3.37 -12.49 6.42
N ALA A 38 -4.41 -13.13 6.94
CA ALA A 38 -4.51 -13.53 8.34
C ALA A 38 -3.97 -14.96 8.53
N ALA A 39 -2.69 -15.18 8.27
CA ALA A 39 -2.08 -16.52 8.24
C ALA A 39 -2.25 -17.31 9.57
N PHE A 40 -2.39 -16.62 10.70
CA PHE A 40 -2.64 -17.26 12.00
C PHE A 40 -3.97 -18.03 12.04
N LEU A 41 -4.94 -17.70 11.18
CA LEU A 41 -6.20 -18.44 11.07
C LEU A 41 -6.01 -19.83 10.45
N GLY A 42 -4.97 -20.02 9.63
CA GLY A 42 -4.76 -21.24 8.86
C GLY A 42 -4.81 -22.51 9.72
N PRO A 43 -3.93 -22.65 10.74
CA PRO A 43 -3.94 -23.81 11.63
C PRO A 43 -5.28 -24.00 12.35
N ILE A 44 -5.93 -22.91 12.79
CA ILE A 44 -7.17 -22.96 13.58
C ILE A 44 -8.35 -23.41 12.71
N GLU A 45 -8.44 -22.90 11.48
CA GLU A 45 -9.43 -23.33 10.49
C GLU A 45 -9.24 -24.80 10.09
N GLU A 46 -7.99 -25.28 10.04
CA GLU A 46 -7.69 -26.68 9.74
C GLU A 46 -8.06 -27.62 10.88
N GLU A 47 -7.68 -27.26 12.11
CA GLU A 47 -8.06 -28.00 13.33
C GLU A 47 -9.58 -28.05 13.47
N ALA A 48 -10.28 -26.94 13.24
CA ALA A 48 -11.74 -26.89 13.26
C ALA A 48 -12.38 -27.79 12.19
N ALA A 49 -11.83 -27.83 10.97
CA ALA A 49 -12.30 -28.73 9.92
C ALA A 49 -12.13 -30.22 10.28
N GLN A 50 -11.17 -30.55 11.14
CA GLN A 50 -10.94 -31.90 11.67
C GLN A 50 -11.80 -32.21 12.91
N GLY A 51 -12.60 -31.26 13.38
CA GLY A 51 -13.42 -31.41 14.60
C GLY A 51 -12.58 -31.38 15.88
N LEU A 52 -11.37 -30.81 15.84
CA LEU A 52 -10.55 -30.64 17.03
C LEU A 52 -11.07 -29.48 17.89
N PRO A 53 -10.80 -29.50 19.21
CA PRO A 53 -11.24 -28.43 20.11
C PRO A 53 -10.69 -27.07 19.69
N TYR A 54 -11.56 -26.06 19.68
CA TYR A 54 -11.17 -24.68 19.36
C TYR A 54 -10.10 -24.16 20.33
N ARG A 55 -9.10 -23.48 19.74
CA ARG A 55 -8.02 -22.81 20.47
C ARG A 55 -8.06 -21.32 20.16
N GLU A 56 -8.11 -20.53 21.23
CA GLU A 56 -8.14 -19.08 21.13
C GLU A 56 -6.78 -18.57 20.60
N PRO A 57 -6.76 -17.79 19.50
CA PRO A 57 -5.51 -17.17 19.00
C PRO A 57 -5.01 -16.04 19.89
N ASP A 58 -5.92 -15.42 20.64
CA ASP A 58 -5.67 -14.29 21.54
C ASP A 58 -6.74 -14.28 22.64
N GLN A 59 -6.41 -13.70 23.80
CA GLN A 59 -7.34 -13.55 24.92
C GLN A 59 -8.65 -12.83 24.56
N SER A 60 -8.64 -11.95 23.55
CA SER A 60 -9.83 -11.23 23.09
C SER A 60 -10.82 -12.12 22.32
N TRP A 61 -10.37 -13.30 21.86
CA TRP A 61 -11.16 -14.31 21.17
C TRP A 61 -11.72 -15.38 22.10
N GLY A 62 -11.76 -15.09 23.41
CA GLY A 62 -12.27 -16.01 24.42
C GLY A 62 -13.69 -15.75 24.89
N GLY A 63 -14.24 -16.75 25.58
CA GLY A 63 -15.48 -16.64 26.37
C GLY A 63 -16.80 -16.69 25.59
N ALA A 64 -16.78 -16.90 24.27
CA ALA A 64 -18.00 -17.00 23.45
C ALA A 64 -17.96 -18.18 22.47
N SER A 65 -19.04 -18.96 22.40
CA SER A 65 -19.24 -20.04 21.40
C SER A 65 -19.25 -19.53 19.96
N PHE A 66 -19.40 -18.21 19.78
CA PHE A 66 -19.36 -17.55 18.48
C PHE A 66 -18.05 -17.81 17.73
N TYR A 67 -16.89 -17.69 18.38
CA TYR A 67 -15.59 -17.78 17.68
C TYR A 67 -15.32 -19.18 17.14
N GLU A 68 -15.66 -20.21 17.92
CA GLU A 68 -15.60 -21.62 17.51
C GLU A 68 -16.53 -21.91 16.33
N GLN A 69 -17.75 -21.37 16.33
CA GLN A 69 -18.65 -21.54 15.19
C GLN A 69 -18.17 -20.76 13.97
N TRP A 70 -17.68 -19.54 14.17
CA TRP A 70 -17.23 -18.66 13.10
C TRP A 70 -16.01 -19.21 12.38
N ILE A 71 -15.04 -19.78 13.11
CA ILE A 71 -13.83 -20.34 12.49
C ILE A 71 -14.17 -21.52 11.56
N GLY A 72 -15.21 -22.29 11.90
CA GLY A 72 -15.72 -23.41 11.10
C GLY A 72 -16.52 -23.01 9.86
N LEU A 73 -16.89 -21.73 9.70
CA LEU A 73 -17.62 -21.27 8.52
C LEU A 73 -16.72 -21.22 7.27
N ALA A 74 -17.26 -21.61 6.12
CA ALA A 74 -16.63 -21.30 4.84
C ALA A 74 -16.80 -19.80 4.48
N PRO A 75 -15.88 -19.20 3.70
CA PRO A 75 -14.63 -19.77 3.23
C PRO A 75 -13.51 -19.69 4.29
N ARG A 76 -12.44 -20.44 4.08
CA ARG A 76 -11.18 -20.23 4.81
C ARG A 76 -10.60 -18.86 4.45
N LEU A 77 -10.12 -18.12 5.44
CA LEU A 77 -9.68 -16.74 5.27
C LEU A 77 -8.16 -16.56 5.33
N ALA A 78 -7.43 -17.59 5.77
CA ALA A 78 -5.99 -17.49 6.04
C ALA A 78 -5.16 -16.97 4.85
N ASP A 79 -5.55 -17.35 3.63
CA ASP A 79 -4.83 -17.04 2.39
C ASP A 79 -5.54 -16.00 1.50
N ILE A 80 -6.54 -15.30 2.06
CA ILE A 80 -7.29 -14.25 1.35
C ILE A 80 -6.72 -12.89 1.79
N ASP A 81 -6.51 -11.97 0.84
CA ASP A 81 -6.24 -10.57 1.18
C ASP A 81 -7.49 -9.95 1.82
N LEU A 82 -7.45 -9.78 3.14
CA LEU A 82 -8.59 -9.31 3.94
C LEU A 82 -8.67 -7.79 4.04
N ARG A 83 -7.65 -7.05 3.56
CA ARG A 83 -7.62 -5.57 3.63
C ARG A 83 -8.86 -4.94 3.00
N PRO A 84 -9.33 -5.33 1.80
CA PRO A 84 -10.52 -4.74 1.20
C PRO A 84 -11.79 -4.89 2.06
N PHE A 85 -11.93 -6.00 2.78
CA PHE A 85 -13.09 -6.27 3.64
C PHE A 85 -13.03 -5.42 4.91
N ILE A 86 -11.83 -5.28 5.49
CA ILE A 86 -11.61 -4.45 6.66
C ILE A 86 -11.85 -2.96 6.33
N TYR A 87 -11.42 -2.47 5.16
CA TYR A 87 -11.70 -1.10 4.72
C TYR A 87 -13.18 -0.81 4.45
N LEU A 88 -14.02 -1.84 4.21
CA LEU A 88 -15.46 -1.67 4.03
C LEU A 88 -16.22 -1.52 5.37
N SER A 89 -15.60 -1.87 6.49
CA SER A 89 -16.18 -1.71 7.83
C SER A 89 -16.32 -0.23 8.20
N ARG A 90 -17.53 0.30 8.05
CA ARG A 90 -17.83 1.72 8.29
C ARG A 90 -17.85 2.10 9.77
N ASP A 91 -18.22 1.18 10.66
CA ASP A 91 -18.30 1.43 12.11
C ASP A 91 -16.94 1.43 12.80
N LYS A 92 -15.88 0.95 12.14
CA LYS A 92 -14.50 0.88 12.67
C LYS A 92 -13.54 1.90 12.05
N ALA A 93 -14.07 2.91 11.34
CA ALA A 93 -13.28 3.98 10.72
C ALA A 93 -12.20 4.62 11.63
N PRO A 94 -12.39 4.84 12.95
CA PRO A 94 -11.33 5.36 13.82
C PRO A 94 -10.15 4.39 13.99
N THR A 95 -10.44 3.09 14.17
CA THR A 95 -9.41 2.04 14.25
C THR A 95 -8.66 1.90 12.93
N LEU A 96 -9.37 1.95 11.79
CA LEU A 96 -8.75 1.95 10.45
C LEU A 96 -7.86 3.17 10.21
N ALA A 97 -8.25 4.34 10.72
CA ALA A 97 -7.45 5.55 10.65
C ALA A 97 -6.12 5.39 11.40
N HIS A 98 -6.11 4.73 12.56
CA HIS A 98 -4.87 4.42 13.29
C HIS A 98 -3.94 3.46 12.53
N TYR A 99 -4.48 2.51 11.75
CA TYR A 99 -3.63 1.66 10.91
C TYR A 99 -3.06 2.38 9.70
N ASP A 100 -3.73 3.40 9.18
CA ASP A 100 -3.19 4.24 8.11
C ASP A 100 -2.29 5.36 8.64
N GLU A 101 -2.22 5.57 9.96
CA GLU A 101 -1.31 6.55 10.55
C GLU A 101 0.15 6.19 10.25
N LEU A 102 0.91 7.22 9.88
CA LEU A 102 2.37 7.14 9.83
C LEU A 102 2.93 7.10 11.26
N SER A 103 4.02 6.37 11.47
CA SER A 103 4.81 6.48 12.69
C SER A 103 5.31 7.92 12.89
N PRO A 104 5.67 8.33 14.11
CA PRO A 104 6.28 9.63 14.35
C PRO A 104 7.50 9.91 13.46
N ALA A 105 8.35 8.89 13.24
CA ALA A 105 9.52 8.99 12.37
C ALA A 105 9.13 9.20 10.90
N ALA A 106 8.16 8.42 10.39
CA ALA A 106 7.68 8.58 9.02
C ALA A 106 6.95 9.92 8.79
N ARG A 107 6.25 10.45 9.81
CA ARG A 107 5.67 11.81 9.75
C ARG A 107 6.75 12.88 9.64
N GLU A 108 7.80 12.79 10.44
CA GLU A 108 8.92 13.75 10.38
C GLU A 108 9.59 13.71 9.00
N LEU A 109 9.85 12.51 8.47
CA LEU A 109 10.43 12.36 7.13
C LEU A 109 9.50 12.86 6.01
N LEU A 110 8.19 12.68 6.14
CA LEU A 110 7.21 13.27 5.23
C LEU A 110 7.33 14.81 5.23
N GLU A 111 7.38 15.45 6.40
CA GLU A 111 7.51 16.91 6.52
C GLU A 111 8.82 17.43 5.92
N VAL A 112 9.92 16.69 6.09
CA VAL A 112 11.21 17.00 5.45
C VAL A 112 11.11 16.85 3.94
N ALA A 113 10.52 15.76 3.46
CA ALA A 113 10.37 15.48 2.03
C ALA A 113 9.47 16.48 1.32
N LEU A 114 8.43 16.99 1.98
CA LEU A 114 7.54 18.03 1.44
C LEU A 114 8.26 19.36 1.20
N LYS A 115 9.34 19.63 1.93
CA LYS A 115 10.16 20.85 1.81
C LYS A 115 11.30 20.73 0.80
N THR A 116 11.48 19.55 0.20
CA THR A 116 12.51 19.33 -0.82
C THR A 116 11.91 19.23 -2.22
N ASP A 117 12.69 19.65 -3.21
CA ASP A 117 12.40 19.58 -4.64
C ASP A 117 13.45 18.77 -5.40
N LYS A 118 14.33 18.07 -4.68
CA LYS A 118 15.46 17.31 -5.24
C LYS A 118 15.57 15.91 -4.65
N VAL A 119 16.30 15.06 -5.36
CA VAL A 119 16.76 13.78 -4.83
C VAL A 119 17.98 14.02 -3.94
N SER A 120 18.00 13.40 -2.76
CA SER A 120 19.02 13.58 -1.74
C SER A 120 19.40 12.25 -1.11
N ASP A 121 20.69 11.88 -1.21
CA ASP A 121 21.22 10.65 -0.60
C ASP A 121 20.97 10.58 0.91
N VAL A 122 20.96 11.72 1.59
CA VAL A 122 20.67 11.80 3.03
C VAL A 122 19.23 11.37 3.28
N LEU A 123 18.28 11.90 2.51
CA LEU A 123 16.87 11.60 2.66
C LEU A 123 16.54 10.15 2.25
N ILE A 124 17.17 9.66 1.18
CA ILE A 124 17.07 8.25 0.76
C ILE A 124 17.53 7.32 1.89
N ARG A 125 18.65 7.63 2.55
CA ARG A 125 19.15 6.83 3.68
C ARG A 125 18.18 6.87 4.86
N SER A 126 17.67 8.04 5.23
CA SER A 126 16.69 8.15 6.32
C SER A 126 15.39 7.39 6.04
N PHE A 127 14.93 7.34 4.79
CA PHE A 127 13.77 6.50 4.45
C PHE A 127 14.04 5.01 4.63
N LYS A 128 15.29 4.55 4.51
CA LYS A 128 15.62 3.13 4.78
C LYS A 128 15.39 2.71 6.23
N ASP A 129 15.26 3.67 7.15
CA ASP A 129 15.08 3.39 8.57
C ASP A 129 13.62 3.14 8.97
N ILE A 130 12.63 3.51 8.14
CA ILE A 130 11.18 3.36 8.45
C ILE A 130 10.53 2.09 7.85
N GLY A 131 11.26 1.32 7.03
CA GLY A 131 10.72 0.14 6.34
C GLY A 131 9.85 0.44 5.12
N GLU A 132 9.64 -0.58 4.28
CA GLU A 132 8.95 -0.44 2.99
C GLU A 132 7.45 -0.16 3.13
N GLN A 133 6.79 -0.74 4.14
CA GLN A 133 5.37 -0.49 4.41
C GLN A 133 5.09 0.98 4.76
N GLU A 134 5.94 1.62 5.56
CA GLU A 134 5.79 3.06 5.84
C GLU A 134 6.17 3.90 4.61
N ALA A 135 7.17 3.48 3.84
CA ALA A 135 7.56 4.14 2.60
C ALA A 135 6.41 4.21 1.58
N ASP A 136 5.61 3.13 1.44
CA ASP A 136 4.39 3.10 0.63
C ASP A 136 3.39 4.20 1.05
N ARG A 137 3.11 4.26 2.36
CA ARG A 137 2.18 5.23 2.95
C ARG A 137 2.67 6.68 2.82
N VAL A 138 3.97 6.91 2.95
CA VAL A 138 4.58 8.25 2.73
C VAL A 138 4.49 8.61 1.25
N LEU A 139 4.82 7.69 0.34
CA LEU A 139 4.81 7.94 -1.10
C LEU A 139 3.40 8.26 -1.59
N THR A 140 2.39 7.54 -1.10
CA THR A 140 0.97 7.81 -1.38
C THR A 140 0.58 9.24 -0.99
N ARG A 141 1.05 9.74 0.16
CA ARG A 141 0.81 11.12 0.61
C ARG A 141 1.58 12.15 -0.23
N LEU A 142 2.82 11.87 -0.61
CA LEU A 142 3.59 12.76 -1.49
C LEU A 142 2.97 12.87 -2.90
N VAL A 143 2.47 11.76 -3.45
CA VAL A 143 1.73 11.73 -4.72
C VAL A 143 0.43 12.52 -4.62
N SER A 144 -0.33 12.33 -3.54
CA SER A 144 -1.55 13.11 -3.27
C SER A 144 -1.23 14.60 -3.22
N ARG A 145 -0.13 14.97 -2.55
CA ARG A 145 0.35 16.35 -2.53
C ARG A 145 0.76 16.86 -3.91
N ALA A 146 1.45 16.04 -4.71
CA ALA A 146 1.84 16.42 -6.07
C ALA A 146 0.62 16.71 -6.97
N ARG A 147 -0.48 15.96 -6.80
CA ARG A 147 -1.77 16.26 -7.48
C ARG A 147 -2.31 17.63 -7.08
N THR A 148 -2.33 17.93 -5.78
CA THR A 148 -2.78 19.24 -5.27
C THR A 148 -1.89 20.39 -5.74
N GLU A 149 -0.60 20.14 -5.90
CA GLU A 149 0.39 21.07 -6.45
C GLU A 149 0.43 21.07 -7.99
N ASN A 150 -0.63 20.57 -8.64
CA ASN A 150 -0.77 20.51 -10.09
C ASN A 150 0.45 19.90 -10.80
N TRP A 151 0.94 18.78 -10.26
CA TRP A 151 2.06 18.03 -10.81
C TRP A 151 3.32 18.90 -11.03
N ALA A 152 3.57 19.86 -10.14
CA ALA A 152 4.78 20.67 -10.19
C ALA A 152 6.03 19.78 -10.25
N PRO A 153 7.04 20.11 -11.08
CA PRO A 153 8.21 19.24 -11.26
C PRO A 153 8.92 18.87 -9.95
N GLY A 154 9.14 19.83 -9.03
CA GLY A 154 9.73 19.54 -7.72
C GLY A 154 8.90 18.59 -6.86
N ALA A 155 7.57 18.65 -6.99
CA ALA A 155 6.64 17.76 -6.30
C ALA A 155 6.74 16.31 -6.78
N ILE A 156 7.02 16.12 -8.07
CA ILE A 156 7.31 14.81 -8.66
C ILE A 156 8.72 14.36 -8.26
N VAL A 157 9.73 15.24 -8.36
CA VAL A 157 11.13 14.91 -8.05
C VAL A 157 11.29 14.40 -6.62
N ARG A 158 10.62 15.01 -5.63
CA ARG A 158 10.72 14.55 -4.23
C ARG A 158 10.24 13.10 -4.03
N CYS A 159 9.29 12.61 -4.85
CA CYS A 159 8.79 11.24 -4.78
C CYS A 159 9.86 10.21 -5.12
N PHE A 160 10.86 10.57 -5.93
CA PHE A 160 11.96 9.67 -6.28
C PHE A 160 12.83 9.32 -5.06
N ASN A 161 12.90 10.15 -4.02
CA ASN A 161 13.65 9.80 -2.81
C ASN A 161 13.16 8.49 -2.17
N LEU A 162 11.85 8.21 -2.22
CA LEU A 162 11.28 6.97 -1.69
C LEU A 162 11.50 5.80 -2.63
N VAL A 163 11.32 6.00 -3.94
CA VAL A 163 11.49 4.93 -4.94
C VAL A 163 12.97 4.51 -5.07
N GLU A 164 13.91 5.42 -4.84
CA GLU A 164 15.34 5.09 -4.74
C GLU A 164 15.68 4.36 -3.43
N ALA A 165 14.96 4.64 -2.33
CA ALA A 165 15.12 3.91 -1.08
C ALA A 165 14.54 2.50 -1.18
N TYR A 166 13.35 2.37 -1.77
CA TYR A 166 12.58 1.13 -1.94
C TYR A 166 12.02 1.05 -3.36
N PRO A 167 12.69 0.35 -4.28
CA PRO A 167 12.18 0.16 -5.63
C PRO A 167 10.83 -0.57 -5.71
N GLY A 168 10.45 -1.34 -4.68
CA GLY A 168 9.18 -2.07 -4.64
C GLY A 168 7.94 -1.16 -4.55
N VAL A 169 8.08 0.09 -4.06
CA VAL A 169 6.98 1.07 -4.04
C VAL A 169 6.85 1.86 -5.36
N ALA A 170 7.70 1.60 -6.36
CA ALA A 170 7.63 2.24 -7.68
C ALA A 170 6.24 2.18 -8.36
N PRO A 171 5.43 1.11 -8.25
CA PRO A 171 4.10 1.04 -8.86
C PRO A 171 3.17 2.21 -8.49
N ILE A 172 3.30 2.77 -7.28
CA ILE A 172 2.53 3.95 -6.84
C ILE A 172 2.89 5.16 -7.70
N LEU A 173 4.19 5.42 -7.88
CA LEU A 173 4.67 6.55 -8.69
C LEU A 173 4.38 6.34 -10.18
N ILE A 174 4.51 5.12 -10.70
CA ILE A 174 4.18 4.78 -12.09
C ILE A 174 2.71 5.09 -12.37
N SER A 175 1.80 4.61 -11.51
CA SER A 175 0.36 4.86 -11.64
C SER A 175 0.04 6.35 -11.60
N ALA A 176 0.67 7.09 -10.67
CA ALA A 176 0.50 8.53 -10.56
C ALA A 176 0.96 9.28 -11.82
N LEU A 177 2.15 8.96 -12.33
CA LEU A 177 2.72 9.55 -13.54
C LEU A 177 1.96 9.19 -14.82
N GLY A 178 1.32 8.02 -14.87
CA GLY A 178 0.41 7.63 -15.94
C GLY A 178 -0.88 8.44 -15.97
N GLN A 179 -1.37 8.88 -14.80
CA GLN A 179 -2.57 9.71 -14.66
C GLN A 179 -2.31 11.21 -14.84
N ALA A 180 -1.06 11.66 -14.65
CA ALA A 180 -0.69 13.05 -14.81
C ALA A 180 -0.84 13.50 -16.28
N PRO A 181 -1.41 14.69 -16.55
CA PRO A 181 -1.50 15.21 -17.92
C PRO A 181 -0.13 15.30 -18.59
N ALA A 182 -0.05 14.96 -19.88
CA ALA A 182 1.21 14.86 -20.61
C ALA A 182 2.06 16.15 -20.58
N VAL A 183 1.43 17.33 -20.45
CA VAL A 183 2.11 18.63 -20.32
C VAL A 183 3.05 18.72 -19.12
N HIS A 184 2.82 17.92 -18.07
CA HIS A 184 3.66 17.92 -16.87
C HIS A 184 4.90 17.02 -16.99
N ARG A 185 5.01 16.21 -18.05
CA ARG A 185 6.20 15.39 -18.32
C ARG A 185 7.38 16.33 -18.59
N SER A 186 8.37 16.32 -17.70
CA SER A 186 9.42 17.36 -17.66
C SER A 186 10.82 16.77 -17.66
N MET A 187 11.76 17.53 -18.24
CA MET A 187 13.19 17.23 -18.21
C MET A 187 13.81 17.28 -16.81
N GLN A 188 13.13 17.87 -15.82
CA GLN A 188 13.62 17.88 -14.44
C GLN A 188 13.61 16.50 -13.78
N PHE A 189 12.75 15.58 -14.24
CA PHE A 189 12.67 14.22 -13.71
C PHE A 189 12.81 13.12 -14.77
N ALA A 190 12.76 13.44 -16.07
CA ALA A 190 12.99 12.45 -17.12
C ALA A 190 14.31 11.67 -16.95
N PRO A 191 15.44 12.29 -16.54
CA PRO A 191 16.67 11.55 -16.24
C PRO A 191 16.58 10.59 -15.06
N LEU A 192 15.69 10.86 -14.10
CA LEU A 192 15.49 10.00 -12.92
C LEU A 192 14.73 8.71 -13.27
N LEU A 193 13.99 8.73 -14.39
CA LEU A 193 13.32 7.54 -14.94
C LEU A 193 14.28 6.69 -15.76
N ALA A 194 15.26 7.29 -16.45
CA ALA A 194 16.13 6.57 -17.36
C ALA A 194 17.01 5.52 -16.64
N GLY A 195 17.14 4.34 -17.23
CA GLY A 195 17.97 3.25 -16.70
C GLY A 195 17.38 2.53 -15.49
N LYS A 196 16.12 2.81 -15.11
CA LYS A 196 15.43 2.10 -14.03
C LYS A 196 14.58 0.96 -14.59
N ALA A 197 14.78 -0.25 -14.06
CA ALA A 197 14.03 -1.43 -14.51
C ALA A 197 12.51 -1.30 -14.32
N TRP A 198 12.07 -0.53 -13.32
CA TRP A 198 10.65 -0.31 -13.04
C TRP A 198 9.98 0.71 -13.97
N SER A 199 10.73 1.58 -14.67
CA SER A 199 10.17 2.68 -15.46
C SER A 199 10.03 2.36 -16.96
N VAL A 200 10.50 1.21 -17.40
CA VAL A 200 10.65 0.86 -18.83
C VAL A 200 9.33 0.95 -19.60
N GLU A 201 8.26 0.36 -19.05
CA GLU A 201 6.93 0.39 -19.66
C GLU A 201 6.37 1.81 -19.70
N LEU A 202 6.51 2.57 -18.60
CA LEU A 202 6.08 3.98 -18.53
C LEU A 202 6.80 4.84 -19.60
N ILE A 203 8.12 4.66 -19.76
CA ILE A 203 8.90 5.37 -20.77
C ILE A 203 8.44 4.98 -22.18
N ARG A 204 8.16 3.69 -22.43
CA ARG A 204 7.63 3.22 -23.72
C ARG A 204 6.31 3.91 -24.06
N ASP A 205 5.38 3.97 -23.10
CA ASP A 205 4.09 4.64 -23.27
C ASP A 205 4.27 6.13 -23.55
N TRP A 206 5.16 6.79 -22.82
CA TRP A 206 5.46 8.22 -23.05
C TRP A 206 6.10 8.47 -24.40
N MET A 207 6.93 7.57 -24.92
CA MET A 207 7.49 7.70 -26.26
C MET A 207 6.45 7.52 -27.36
N ALA A 208 5.46 6.64 -27.14
CA ALA A 208 4.35 6.41 -28.07
C ALA A 208 3.30 7.54 -28.05
N ASP A 209 3.16 8.23 -26.91
CA ASP A 209 2.19 9.32 -26.76
C ASP A 209 2.64 10.60 -27.49
N LYS A 210 1.84 11.02 -28.48
CA LYS A 210 2.06 12.24 -29.25
C LYS A 210 1.94 13.52 -28.42
N ALA A 211 1.27 13.48 -27.28
CA ALA A 211 1.14 14.61 -26.36
C ALA A 211 2.37 14.80 -25.45
N THR A 212 3.30 13.83 -25.37
CA THR A 212 4.55 13.99 -24.63
C THR A 212 5.38 15.15 -25.20
N PRO A 213 5.82 16.11 -24.37
CA PRO A 213 6.69 17.20 -24.81
C PRO A 213 7.92 16.70 -25.58
N GLU A 214 8.19 17.34 -26.73
CA GLU A 214 9.26 16.92 -27.65
C GLU A 214 10.64 16.78 -26.98
N PRO A 215 11.07 17.67 -26.05
CA PRO A 215 12.36 17.49 -25.36
C PRO A 215 12.45 16.18 -24.57
N VAL A 216 11.38 15.80 -23.89
CA VAL A 216 11.31 14.56 -23.09
C VAL A 216 11.32 13.33 -24.01
N ARG A 217 10.57 13.38 -25.12
CA ARG A 217 10.53 12.28 -26.10
C ARG A 217 11.89 12.07 -26.75
N LYS A 218 12.55 13.15 -27.18
CA LYS A 218 13.91 13.12 -27.74
C LYS A 218 14.93 12.57 -26.73
N TYR A 219 14.81 12.98 -25.46
CA TYR A 219 15.67 12.46 -24.40
C TYR A 219 15.56 10.92 -24.31
N PHE A 220 14.36 10.37 -24.23
CA PHE A 220 14.17 8.92 -24.16
C PHE A 220 14.54 8.17 -25.45
N GLN A 221 14.43 8.79 -26.62
CA GLN A 221 14.94 8.19 -27.87
C GLN A 221 16.46 7.99 -27.87
N VAL A 222 17.21 8.92 -27.27
CA VAL A 222 18.68 8.90 -27.22
C VAL A 222 19.21 8.14 -26.01
N LYS A 223 18.57 8.30 -24.84
CA LYS A 223 19.06 7.86 -23.52
C LYS A 223 18.12 6.87 -22.80
N GLY A 224 16.90 6.69 -23.29
CA GLY A 224 15.89 5.80 -22.71
C GLY A 224 15.94 4.37 -23.24
N LYS A 225 17.02 3.99 -23.94
CA LYS A 225 17.27 2.59 -24.30
C LYS A 225 17.71 1.85 -23.03
N VAL A 226 16.83 0.96 -22.60
CA VAL A 226 17.10 -0.15 -21.69
C VAL A 226 17.81 -1.23 -22.49
#